data_AF-A0A2W6CSW8-F1
#
_entry.id   AF-A0A2W6CSW8-F1
#
_cell.length_a   1.000
_cell.length_b   1.000
_cell.length_c   1.000
_cell.angle_alpha   90.00
_cell.angle_beta   90.00
_cell.angle_gamma   90.00
#
_symmetry.space_group_name_H-M   'P 1'
#
loop_
_entity.id
_entity.type
_entity.pdbx_description
1 polymer ?
#
loop_
_entity_poly.entity_id
_entity_poly.type
_entity_poly.pdbx_seq_one_letter_code
_entity_poly.pdbx_strand_id
1 'polypeptide(L)'
;MQPFARDMGYQGPPFRWDVERRCQLRCELDAAYFHLYGIARDDVEYIMSTFPIVERHDVKNHGEYRTKRVILEIYDEMQRAMQTGGTYNDVGSLVEPTRTTSSI
;
A
#
# COMPACT_ATOMS: atom_id res chain seq x y z
N MET A 1 23.70 -13.54 -6.99
CA MET A 1 22.38 -13.23 -7.60
C MET A 1 22.47 -12.29 -8.81
N GLN A 2 23.47 -11.39 -8.94
CA GLN A 2 23.63 -10.55 -10.13
C GLN A 2 23.85 -11.29 -11.48
N PRO A 3 24.62 -12.41 -11.55
CA PRO A 3 24.85 -13.09 -12.84
C PRO A 3 23.56 -13.61 -13.47
N PHE A 4 22.72 -14.30 -12.68
CA PHE A 4 21.41 -14.80 -13.09
C PHE A 4 20.45 -13.69 -13.55
N ALA A 5 20.44 -12.54 -12.85
CA ALA A 5 19.59 -11.41 -13.24
C ALA A 5 19.99 -10.83 -14.60
N ARG A 6 21.29 -10.77 -14.90
CA ARG A 6 21.80 -10.30 -16.20
C ARG A 6 21.50 -11.29 -17.31
N ASP A 7 21.61 -12.60 -17.05
CA ASP A 7 21.26 -13.64 -18.02
C ASP A 7 19.76 -13.60 -18.37
N MET A 8 18.91 -13.13 -17.46
CA MET A 8 17.47 -12.88 -17.70
C MET A 8 17.16 -11.46 -18.24
N GLY A 9 18.17 -10.69 -18.64
CA GLY A 9 17.99 -9.37 -19.27
C GLY A 9 17.72 -8.22 -18.30
N TYR A 10 17.83 -8.43 -16.98
CA TYR A 10 17.66 -7.37 -16.00
C TYR A 10 18.95 -6.56 -15.82
N GLN A 11 18.96 -5.32 -16.32
CA GLN A 11 20.11 -4.40 -16.24
C GLN A 11 20.02 -3.38 -15.08
N GLY A 12 18.94 -3.42 -14.30
CA GLY A 12 18.72 -2.50 -13.19
C GLY A 12 19.55 -2.84 -11.94
N PRO A 13 19.67 -1.89 -10.99
CA PRO A 13 20.18 -2.20 -9.66
C PRO A 13 19.29 -3.27 -8.99
N PRO A 14 19.82 -4.09 -8.07
CA PRO A 14 19.02 -5.07 -7.34
C PRO A 14 17.77 -4.42 -6.72
N PHE A 15 16.65 -5.15 -6.74
CA PHE A 15 15.43 -4.69 -6.10
C PHE A 15 15.71 -4.34 -4.63
N ARG A 16 15.49 -3.08 -4.26
CA ARG A 16 15.65 -2.61 -2.89
C ARG A 16 14.42 -2.98 -2.09
N TRP A 17 14.63 -3.64 -0.95
CA TRP A 17 13.57 -3.92 0.00
C TRP A 17 13.18 -2.63 0.71
N ASP A 18 12.02 -2.09 0.36
CA ASP A 18 11.45 -0.89 0.95
C ASP A 18 10.19 -1.28 1.75
N VAL A 19 10.27 -1.12 3.07
CA VAL A 19 9.21 -1.52 3.99
C VAL A 19 7.97 -0.64 3.82
N GLU A 20 8.15 0.65 3.56
CA GLU A 20 7.05 1.61 3.45
C GLU A 20 6.30 1.40 2.14
N ARG A 21 7.03 1.28 1.02
CA ARG A 21 6.43 0.94 -0.28
C ARG A 21 5.67 -0.37 -0.22
N ARG A 22 6.22 -1.38 0.47
CA ARG A 22 5.57 -2.69 0.60
C ARG A 22 4.32 -2.64 1.48
N CYS A 23 4.33 -1.81 2.51
CA CYS A 23 3.16 -1.58 3.36
C CYS A 23 2.03 -0.97 2.53
N GLN A 24 2.34 0.05 1.74
CA GLN A 24 1.37 0.71 0.87
C GLN A 24 0.80 -0.24 -0.18
N LEU A 25 1.65 -0.94 -0.93
CA LEU A 25 1.21 -1.92 -1.94
C LEU A 25 0.30 -2.99 -1.34
N ARG A 26 0.56 -3.41 -0.10
CA ARG A 26 -0.31 -4.36 0.59
C ARG A 26 -1.67 -3.74 0.92
N CYS A 27 -1.70 -2.51 1.42
CA CYS A 27 -2.96 -1.82 1.71
C CYS A 27 -3.79 -1.62 0.44
N GLU A 28 -3.15 -1.30 -0.68
CA GLU A 28 -3.83 -1.16 -1.97
C GLU A 28 -4.42 -2.48 -2.46
N LEU A 29 -3.67 -3.57 -2.34
CA LEU A 29 -4.15 -4.90 -2.67
C LEU A 29 -5.34 -5.29 -1.79
N ASP A 30 -5.25 -5.08 -0.47
CA ASP A 30 -6.34 -5.41 0.46
C ASP A 30 -7.61 -4.63 0.08
N ALA A 31 -7.51 -3.31 -0.16
CA ALA A 31 -8.61 -2.47 -0.62
C ALA A 31 -9.22 -2.95 -1.96
N ALA A 32 -8.37 -3.30 -2.93
CA ALA A 32 -8.82 -3.83 -4.21
C ALA A 32 -9.56 -5.16 -4.07
N TYR A 33 -9.10 -6.05 -3.19
CA TYR A 33 -9.78 -7.31 -2.90
C TYR A 33 -11.13 -7.09 -2.23
N PHE A 34 -11.25 -6.12 -1.30
CA PHE A 34 -12.55 -5.80 -0.69
C PHE A 34 -13.58 -5.36 -1.74
N HIS A 35 -13.16 -4.52 -2.70
CA HIS A 35 -14.00 -4.16 -3.85
C HIS A 35 -14.34 -5.36 -4.73
N LEU A 36 -13.36 -6.22 -5.03
CA LEU A 36 -13.56 -7.40 -5.87
C LEU A 36 -14.57 -8.39 -5.26
N TYR A 37 -14.57 -8.54 -3.93
CA TYR A 37 -15.51 -9.39 -3.21
C TYR A 37 -16.84 -8.70 -2.89
N GLY A 38 -17.02 -7.43 -3.24
CA GLY A 38 -18.24 -6.68 -2.99
C GLY A 38 -18.51 -6.42 -1.50
N ILE A 39 -17.45 -6.31 -0.69
CA ILE A 39 -17.55 -6.09 0.75
C ILE A 39 -17.85 -4.61 0.99
N ALA A 40 -18.91 -4.31 1.74
CA ALA A 40 -19.29 -2.92 2.01
C ALA A 40 -18.26 -2.21 2.89
N ARG A 41 -18.17 -0.89 2.78
CA ARG A 41 -17.20 -0.05 3.51
C ARG A 41 -17.23 -0.25 5.04
N ASP A 42 -18.41 -0.43 5.62
CA ASP A 42 -18.57 -0.67 7.06
C ASP A 42 -18.10 -2.09 7.46
N ASP A 43 -18.30 -3.07 6.57
CA ASP A 43 -17.81 -4.44 6.76
C ASP A 43 -16.30 -4.49 6.65
N VAL A 44 -15.68 -3.74 5.74
CA VAL A 44 -14.21 -3.60 5.67
C VAL A 44 -13.69 -3.06 7.00
N GLU A 45 -14.34 -2.04 7.53
CA GLU A 45 -13.95 -1.45 8.80
C GLU A 45 -14.01 -2.46 9.95
N TYR A 46 -15.08 -3.26 10.00
CA TYR A 46 -15.25 -4.33 10.95
C TYR A 46 -14.19 -5.44 10.77
N ILE A 47 -13.97 -5.92 9.54
CA ILE A 47 -12.96 -6.93 9.22
C ILE A 47 -11.59 -6.49 9.72
N MET A 48 -11.19 -5.24 9.46
CA MET A 48 -9.92 -4.71 9.93
C MET A 48 -9.79 -4.68 11.46
N SER A 49 -10.91 -4.52 12.19
CA SER A 49 -10.93 -4.59 13.66
C SER A 49 -10.69 -6.02 14.20
N THR A 50 -10.84 -7.06 13.37
CA THR A 50 -10.61 -8.46 13.78
C THR A 50 -9.14 -8.86 13.82
N PHE A 51 -8.21 -7.98 13.44
CA PHE A 51 -6.76 -8.23 13.41
C PHE A 51 -6.00 -7.51 14.56
N PRO A 52 -6.17 -7.95 15.83
CA PRO A 52 -5.60 -7.24 16.99
C PRO A 52 -4.07 -7.25 17.02
N ILE A 53 -3.42 -8.21 16.35
CA ILE A 53 -1.95 -8.27 16.28
C ILE A 53 -1.41 -7.14 15.39
N VAL A 54 -2.07 -6.88 14.26
CA VAL A 54 -1.67 -5.81 13.33
C VAL A 54 -1.92 -4.45 13.99
N GLU A 55 -3.08 -4.29 14.62
CA GLU A 55 -3.41 -3.08 15.38
C GLU A 55 -2.36 -2.76 16.46
N ARG A 56 -2.00 -3.74 17.31
CA ARG A 56 -0.98 -3.54 18.35
C ARG A 56 0.37 -3.16 17.78
N HIS A 57 0.77 -3.77 16.66
CA HIS A 57 2.03 -3.46 16.00
C HIS A 57 2.03 -2.03 15.45
N ASP A 58 0.94 -1.63 14.80
CA ASP A 58 0.80 -0.28 14.25
C ASP A 58 0.74 0.78 15.34
N VAL A 59 -0.06 0.58 16.39
CA VAL A 59 -0.12 1.51 17.52
C VAL A 59 1.24 1.63 18.20
N LYS A 60 2.00 0.54 18.34
CA LYS A 60 3.34 0.57 18.89
C LYS A 60 4.33 1.39 18.04
N ASN A 61 4.25 1.28 16.71
CA ASN A 61 5.23 1.89 15.81
C ASN A 61 4.82 3.27 15.28
N HIS A 62 3.53 3.57 15.25
CA HIS A 62 2.94 4.74 14.61
C HIS A 62 1.96 5.51 15.51
N GLY A 63 1.57 4.97 16.67
CA GLY A 63 0.62 5.60 17.60
C GLY A 63 -0.85 5.49 17.18
N GLU A 64 -1.12 4.94 16.00
CA GLU A 64 -2.45 4.72 15.45
C GLU A 64 -2.53 3.37 14.73
N TYR A 65 -3.75 2.88 14.44
CA TYR A 65 -3.95 1.74 13.56
C TYR A 65 -3.81 2.17 12.08
N ARG A 66 -2.59 2.56 11.70
CA ARG A 66 -2.25 3.14 10.38
C ARG A 66 -2.74 2.27 9.23
N THR A 67 -2.54 0.96 9.28
CA THR A 67 -2.94 0.02 8.22
C THR A 67 -4.45 0.09 7.96
N LYS A 68 -5.28 0.07 9.02
CA LYS A 68 -6.73 0.22 8.90
C LYS A 68 -7.09 1.55 8.24
N ARG A 69 -6.52 2.66 8.73
CA ARG A 69 -6.79 4.00 8.18
C ARG A 69 -6.47 4.07 6.69
N VAL A 70 -5.28 3.59 6.29
CA VAL A 70 -4.80 3.64 4.90
C VAL A 70 -5.62 2.74 3.97
N ILE A 71 -5.97 1.52 4.40
CA ILE A 71 -6.85 0.64 3.60
C ILE A 71 -8.20 1.28 3.35
N LEU A 72 -8.81 1.90 4.36
CA LEU A 72 -10.10 2.56 4.23
C LEU A 72 -10.03 3.78 3.31
N GLU A 73 -8.95 4.58 3.40
CA GLU A 73 -8.70 5.71 2.51
C GLU A 73 -8.58 5.27 1.05
N ILE A 74 -7.78 4.23 0.78
CA ILE A 74 -7.63 3.68 -0.58
C ILE A 74 -8.95 3.10 -1.08
N TYR A 75 -9.67 2.38 -0.22
CA TYR A 75 -10.99 1.84 -0.56
C TYR A 75 -11.94 2.95 -1.01
N ASP A 76 -12.00 4.06 -0.26
CA ASP A 76 -12.87 5.20 -0.56
C ASP A 76 -12.45 5.91 -1.86
N GLU A 77 -11.16 6.05 -2.13
CA GLU A 77 -10.65 6.60 -3.41
C GLU A 77 -10.96 5.68 -4.60
N MET A 78 -10.77 4.36 -4.46
CA MET A 78 -11.16 3.38 -5.49
C MET A 78 -12.67 3.42 -5.75
N GLN A 79 -13.48 3.49 -4.69
CA GLN A 79 -14.92 3.61 -4.79
C GLN A 79 -15.34 4.86 -5.56
N ARG A 80 -14.68 6.01 -5.30
CA ARG A 80 -14.90 7.26 -6.02
C ARG A 80 -14.49 7.15 -7.48
N ALA A 81 -13.34 6.56 -7.78
CA ALA A 81 -12.88 6.33 -9.15
C ALA A 81 -13.89 5.46 -9.94
N MET A 82 -14.38 4.37 -9.33
CA MET A 82 -15.41 3.51 -9.93
C MET A 82 -16.72 4.26 -10.21
N GLN A 83 -17.18 5.11 -9.29
CA GLN A 83 -18.42 5.90 -9.45
C GLN A 83 -18.31 6.98 -10.52
N THR A 84 -17.13 7.60 -10.64
CA THR A 84 -16.86 8.67 -11.60
C THR A 84 -16.41 8.18 -12.97
N GLY A 85 -16.20 6.86 -13.13
CA GLY A 85 -15.62 6.26 -14.34
C GLY A 85 -14.13 6.62 -14.54
N GLY A 86 -13.46 7.12 -13.50
CA GLY A 86 -12.05 7.50 -13.53
C GLY A 86 -11.11 6.32 -13.21
N THR A 87 -9.81 6.55 -13.36
CA THR A 87 -8.77 5.60 -12.95
C THR A 87 -8.29 5.90 -11.53
N TYR A 88 -8.19 4.88 -10.69
CA TYR A 88 -7.49 5.01 -9.41
C TYR A 88 -6.00 5.27 -9.68
N ASN A 89 -5.46 6.32 -9.07
CA ASN A 89 -4.03 6.62 -9.07
C ASN A 89 -3.49 6.34 -7.67
N ASP A 90 -2.42 5.55 -7.58
CA ASP A 90 -1.74 5.17 -6.33
C ASP A 90 -1.55 6.39 -5.41
N VAL A 91 -2.06 6.30 -4.18
CA VAL A 91 -2.11 7.42 -3.22
C VAL A 91 -0.69 7.84 -2.75
N GLY A 92 0.28 6.93 -2.79
CA GLY A 92 1.67 7.20 -2.42
C GLY A 92 2.54 7.75 -3.55
N SER A 93 2.08 7.70 -4.80
CA SER A 93 2.78 8.32 -5.94
C SER A 93 2.78 9.86 -5.88
N LEU A 94 1.96 10.46 -5.00
CA LEU A 94 1.95 11.90 -4.70
C LEU A 94 2.96 12.32 -3.63
N VAL A 95 3.63 11.37 -2.96
CA VAL A 95 4.76 11.66 -2.09
C VAL A 95 6.03 11.54 -2.92
N GLU A 96 6.53 12.67 -3.42
CA GLU A 96 7.78 12.70 -4.17
C GLU A 96 8.89 11.99 -3.37
N PRO A 97 9.73 11.16 -4.01
CA PRO A 97 10.90 10.61 -3.36
C PRO A 97 11.76 11.81 -2.95
N THR A 98 11.94 12.03 -1.65
CA THR A 98 12.89 13.00 -1.13
C THR A 98 14.22 12.73 -1.81
N ARG A 99 14.59 13.63 -2.73
CA ARG A 99 15.87 13.61 -3.43
C ARG A 99 16.92 13.54 -2.33
N THR A 100 17.56 12.38 -2.19
CA THR A 100 18.77 12.27 -1.39
C THR A 100 19.78 13.19 -2.05
N THR A 101 19.96 14.37 -1.47
CA THR A 101 21.07 15.26 -1.79
C THR A 101 22.35 14.46 -1.60
N SER A 102 22.94 14.14 -2.73
CA SER A 102 24.34 13.78 -2.86
C SER A 102 25.20 14.95 -2.34
N SER A 103 25.87 14.76 -1.21
CA SER A 103 27.13 15.42 -0.86
C SER A 103 28.04 14.28 -0.38
N ILE A 104 28.96 13.81 -1.23
CA ILE A 104 30.38 14.20 -1.28
C ILE A 104 31.05 14.06 0.10
#